data_AF-A0A4R3N471-F1
#
_entry.id   AF-A0A4R3N471-F1
#
_cell.length_a   1.000
_cell.length_b   1.000
_cell.length_c   1.000
_cell.angle_alpha   90.00
_cell.angle_beta   90.00
_cell.angle_gamma   90.00
#
_symmetry.space_group_name_H-M   'P 1'
#
loop_
_entity.id
_entity.type
_entity.pdbx_description
1 polymer ?
#
loop_
_entity_poly.entity_id
_entity_poly.type
_entity_poly.pdbx_seq_one_letter_code
_entity_poly.pdbx_strand_id
1 'polypeptide(L)'
;MARLTSLLLGALLALGLLFLPAARGRELSPAEHGWMTLVLLAVCALFVHGSGFRFESGVLRRLFYPWLLWPLALLCTAGFAWRAAG
;
A
#
# COMPACT_ATOMS: atom_id res chain seq x y z
N MET A 1 -17.22 2.31 8.60
CA MET A 1 -16.77 1.24 7.66
C MET A 1 -15.44 1.54 6.99
N ALA A 2 -15.23 2.73 6.41
CA ALA A 2 -13.98 3.05 5.67
C ALA A 2 -12.66 2.76 6.43
N ARG A 3 -12.62 2.95 7.74
CA ARG A 3 -11.45 2.64 8.57
C ARG A 3 -11.13 1.14 8.62
N LEU A 4 -12.14 0.31 8.86
CA LEU A 4 -11.97 -1.16 8.86
C LEU A 4 -11.54 -1.64 7.48
N THR A 5 -12.15 -1.10 6.42
CA THR A 5 -11.75 -1.39 5.03
C THR A 5 -10.27 -1.06 4.80
N SER A 6 -9.78 0.09 5.27
CA SER A 6 -8.36 0.41 5.18
C SER A 6 -7.47 -0.54 5.98
N LEU A 7 -7.87 -0.99 7.17
CA LEU A 7 -7.12 -1.99 7.93
C LEU A 7 -7.03 -3.32 7.18
N LEU A 8 -8.16 -3.80 6.64
CA LEU A 8 -8.21 -5.04 5.87
C LEU A 8 -7.39 -4.96 4.59
N LEU A 9 -7.49 -3.85 3.86
CA LEU A 9 -6.66 -3.60 2.66
C LEU A 9 -5.17 -3.57 3.02
N GLY A 10 -4.80 -2.83 4.07
CA GLY A 10 -3.41 -2.77 4.54
C GLY A 10 -2.87 -4.14 4.92
N ALA A 11 -3.66 -4.94 5.66
CA ALA A 11 -3.29 -6.29 6.05
C ALA A 11 -3.13 -7.23 4.85
N LEU A 12 -4.08 -7.21 3.89
CA LEU A 12 -4.00 -8.02 2.68
C LEU A 12 -2.76 -7.67 1.84
N LEU A 13 -2.46 -6.38 1.66
CA LEU A 13 -1.29 -5.94 0.92
C LEU A 13 0.01 -6.28 1.65
N ALA A 14 0.06 -6.16 2.98
CA ALA A 14 1.21 -6.56 3.78
C ALA A 14 1.50 -8.06 3.66
N LEU A 15 0.47 -8.90 3.74
CA LEU A 15 0.59 -10.35 3.51
C LEU A 15 1.07 -10.63 2.08
N GLY A 16 0.51 -9.95 1.09
CA GLY A 16 0.96 -10.05 -0.30
C GLY A 16 2.45 -9.72 -0.45
N LEU A 17 2.91 -8.62 0.14
CA LEU A 17 4.32 -8.24 0.12
C LEU A 17 5.24 -9.23 0.86
N LEU A 18 4.74 -9.88 1.90
CA LEU A 18 5.53 -10.87 2.65
C LEU A 18 5.72 -12.16 1.85
N PHE A 19 4.66 -12.67 1.23
CA PHE A 19 4.67 -13.99 0.59
C PHE A 19 5.06 -13.95 -0.90
N LEU A 20 4.71 -12.89 -1.64
CA LEU A 20 4.90 -12.86 -3.08
C LEU A 20 6.38 -12.82 -3.52
N PRO A 21 7.25 -11.97 -2.94
CA PRO A 21 8.69 -12.00 -3.25
C PRO A 21 9.34 -13.30 -2.81
N ALA A 22 8.96 -13.82 -1.63
CA ALA A 22 9.46 -15.10 -1.12
C ALA A 22 9.10 -16.27 -2.06
N ALA A 23 7.87 -16.28 -2.60
CA ALA A 23 7.41 -17.30 -3.54
C ALA A 23 8.10 -17.24 -4.92
N ARG A 24 8.65 -16.07 -5.31
CA ARG A 24 9.31 -15.89 -6.61
C ARG A 24 10.69 -16.53 -6.68
N GLY A 25 11.37 -16.69 -5.55
CA GLY A 25 12.70 -17.32 -5.49
C GLY A 25 13.80 -16.63 -6.30
N ARG A 26 13.57 -15.39 -6.77
CA ARG A 26 14.52 -14.58 -7.56
C ARG A 26 14.75 -13.23 -6.90
N GLU A 27 15.91 -12.65 -7.17
CA GLU A 27 16.23 -11.29 -6.73
C GLU A 27 15.30 -10.27 -7.41
N LEU A 28 14.95 -9.22 -6.67
CA LEU A 28 14.17 -8.10 -7.17
C LEU A 28 15.09 -7.17 -7.96
N SER A 29 14.68 -6.80 -9.17
CA SER A 29 15.33 -5.72 -9.91
C SER A 29 15.18 -4.38 -9.16
N PRO A 30 16.06 -3.38 -9.43
CA PRO A 30 15.96 -2.07 -8.80
C PRO A 30 14.58 -1.41 -9.01
N ALA A 31 13.97 -1.61 -10.18
CA ALA A 31 12.65 -1.07 -10.48
C ALA A 31 11.55 -1.75 -9.65
N GLU A 32 11.57 -3.08 -9.52
CA GLU A 32 10.62 -3.82 -8.68
C GLU A 32 10.76 -3.43 -7.20
N HIS A 33 11.99 -3.23 -6.73
CA HIS A 33 12.25 -2.77 -5.36
C HIS A 33 11.69 -1.36 -5.09
N GLY A 34 11.81 -0.46 -6.07
CA GLY A 34 11.20 0.87 -5.99
C GLY A 34 9.68 0.81 -5.85
N TRP A 35 9.02 -0.01 -6.67
CA TRP A 35 7.57 -0.22 -6.59
C TRP A 35 7.15 -0.91 -5.28
N MET A 36 7.92 -1.88 -4.80
CA MET A 36 7.69 -2.54 -3.52
C MET A 36 7.67 -1.53 -2.37
N THR A 37 8.62 -0.59 -2.37
CA THR A 37 8.69 0.49 -1.37
C THR A 37 7.44 1.38 -1.40
N LEU A 38 6.92 1.70 -2.60
CA LEU A 38 5.68 2.48 -2.73
C LEU A 38 4.46 1.71 -2.20
N VAL A 39 4.39 0.39 -2.44
CA VAL A 39 3.34 -0.46 -1.85
C VAL A 39 3.46 -0.48 -0.33
N LEU A 40 4.67 -0.61 0.22
CA LEU A 40 4.88 -0.56 1.66
C LEU A 40 4.44 0.78 2.26
N LEU A 41 4.73 1.91 1.60
CA LEU A 41 4.26 3.22 2.02
C LEU A 41 2.72 3.31 2.01
N ALA A 42 2.08 2.74 0.98
CA ALA A 42 0.62 2.67 0.91
C ALA A 42 0.03 1.79 2.04
N VAL A 43 0.66 0.65 2.35
CA VAL A 43 0.29 -0.20 3.50
C VAL A 43 0.35 0.59 4.80
N CYS A 44 1.45 1.30 5.05
CA CYS A 44 1.58 2.16 6.22
C CYS A 44 0.46 3.22 6.28
N ALA A 45 0.18 3.88 5.15
CA ALA A 45 -0.85 4.91 5.10
C ALA A 45 -2.27 4.35 5.35
N LEU A 46 -2.56 3.15 4.84
CA LEU A 46 -3.80 2.42 5.10
C LEU A 46 -3.95 2.06 6.58
N PHE A 47 -2.87 1.61 7.25
CA PHE A 47 -2.90 1.35 8.69
C PHE A 47 -3.12 2.63 9.51
N VAL A 48 -2.48 3.74 9.16
CA VAL A 48 -2.67 5.03 9.85
C VAL A 48 -4.10 5.55 9.69
N HIS A 49 -4.67 5.47 8.48
CA HIS A 49 -6.09 5.81 8.28
C HIS A 49 -7.00 4.84 9.06
N GLY A 50 -6.69 3.55 9.03
CA GLY A 50 -7.45 2.51 9.72
C GLY A 50 -7.46 2.65 11.25
N SER A 51 -6.31 2.98 11.86
CA SER A 51 -6.18 3.21 13.30
C SER A 51 -7.02 4.39 13.79
N GLY A 52 -7.45 5.28 12.89
CA GLY A 52 -8.27 6.45 13.21
C GLY A 52 -7.44 7.65 13.66
N PHE A 53 -6.16 7.68 13.29
CA PHE A 53 -5.30 8.82 13.55
C PHE A 53 -5.91 10.11 12.98
N ARG A 54 -5.96 11.17 13.79
CA ARG A 54 -6.51 12.47 13.40
C ARG A 54 -5.38 13.42 13.08
N PHE A 55 -5.32 13.87 11.83
CA PHE A 55 -4.33 14.84 11.39
C PHE A 55 -4.77 16.27 11.70
N GLU A 56 -3.86 17.05 12.29
CA GLU A 56 -4.06 18.49 12.50
C GLU A 56 -3.91 19.28 11.18
N SER A 57 -2.94 18.88 10.35
CA SER A 57 -2.70 19.50 9.04
C SER A 57 -3.82 19.16 8.03
N GLY A 58 -4.38 20.20 7.39
CA GLY A 58 -5.41 20.05 6.36
C GLY A 58 -4.93 19.33 5.09
N VAL A 59 -3.63 19.43 4.75
CA VAL A 59 -3.03 18.73 3.61
C VAL A 59 -2.97 17.23 3.90
N LEU A 60 -2.45 16.85 5.07
CA LEU A 60 -2.39 15.45 5.48
C LEU A 60 -3.79 14.84 5.57
N ARG A 61 -4.77 15.59 6.10
CA ARG A 61 -6.16 15.13 6.14
C ARG A 61 -6.72 14.80 4.74
N ARG A 62 -6.34 15.53 3.69
CA ARG A 62 -6.72 15.19 2.30
C ARG A 62 -5.98 13.98 1.78
N LEU A 63 -4.67 13.88 2.03
CA LEU A 63 -3.84 12.76 1.58
C LEU A 63 -4.36 11.42 2.14
N PHE A 64 -4.80 11.42 3.39
CA PHE A 64 -5.38 10.25 4.07
C PHE A 64 -6.90 10.14 3.90
N TYR A 65 -7.51 10.92 3.02
CA TYR A 65 -8.92 10.76 2.71
C TYR A 65 -9.13 9.44 1.97
N PRO A 66 -10.09 8.58 2.37
CA PRO A 66 -10.20 7.20 1.87
C PRO A 66 -10.36 7.13 0.35
N TRP A 67 -11.10 8.08 -0.23
CA TRP A 67 -11.31 8.16 -1.67
C TRP A 67 -10.07 8.53 -2.49
N LEU A 68 -9.04 9.11 -1.86
CA LEU A 68 -7.74 9.34 -2.49
C LEU A 68 -6.75 8.21 -2.15
N LEU A 69 -6.79 7.76 -0.90
CA LEU A 69 -5.89 6.74 -0.37
C LEU A 69 -6.07 5.38 -1.05
N TRP A 70 -7.30 4.91 -1.26
CA TRP A 70 -7.54 3.60 -1.86
C TRP A 70 -7.11 3.52 -3.32
N PRO A 71 -7.45 4.50 -4.20
CA PRO A 71 -6.92 4.51 -5.57
C PRO A 71 -5.39 4.58 -5.62
N LEU A 72 -4.76 5.37 -4.74
CA LEU A 72 -3.30 5.43 -4.68
C LEU A 72 -2.69 4.08 -4.29
N ALA A 73 -3.23 3.43 -3.26
CA ALA A 73 -2.80 2.09 -2.87
C ALA A 73 -2.96 1.09 -4.02
N LEU A 74 -4.11 1.12 -4.71
CA LEU A 74 -4.38 0.28 -5.88
C LEU A 74 -3.38 0.54 -7.01
N LEU A 75 -3.07 1.79 -7.32
CA LEU A 75 -2.11 2.17 -8.36
C LEU A 75 -0.70 1.67 -8.02
N CYS A 76 -0.25 1.83 -6.78
CA CYS A 76 1.04 1.32 -6.32
C CYS A 76 1.11 -0.21 -6.44
N THR A 77 0.06 -0.91 -5.97
CA THR A 77 0.00 -2.38 -6.03
C THR A 77 -0.08 -2.88 -7.47
N ALA A 78 -0.88 -2.25 -8.32
CA ALA A 78 -0.99 -2.61 -9.73
C ALA A 78 0.32 -2.37 -10.48
N GLY A 79 1.02 -1.26 -10.21
CA GLY A 79 2.34 -0.97 -10.77
C GLY A 79 3.39 -2.02 -10.36
N PHE A 80 3.40 -2.40 -9.09
CA PHE A 80 4.25 -3.49 -8.59
C PHE A 80 3.91 -4.82 -9.25
N ALA A 81 2.63 -5.20 -9.30
CA ALA A 81 2.18 -6.45 -9.90
C ALA A 81 2.51 -6.55 -11.40
N TRP A 82 2.32 -5.45 -12.14
CA TRP A 82 2.68 -5.38 -13.56
C TRP A 82 4.18 -5.58 -13.78
N ARG A 83 5.02 -4.94 -12.96
CA ARG A 83 6.48 -5.08 -13.05
C ARG A 83 6.98 -6.43 -12.57
N ALA A 84 6.29 -7.04 -11.61
CA ALA A 84 6.60 -8.38 -11.20
C ALA A 84 6.19 -9.41 -12.26
N ALA A 85 5.09 -9.20 -13.00
CA ALA A 85 4.57 -10.17 -13.97
C ALA A 85 5.35 -10.23 -15.30
N GLY A 86 6.05 -9.16 -15.67
CA GLY A 86 6.99 -9.13 -16.80
C GLY A 86 8.34 -9.73 -16.47
#